data_AF-A0A922Z908-F1
#
_entry.id   AF-A0A922Z908-F1
#
_cell.length_a   1.000
_cell.length_b   1.000
_cell.length_c   1.000
_cell.angle_alpha   90.00
_cell.angle_beta   90.00
_cell.angle_gamma   90.00
#
_symmetry.space_group_name_H-M   'P 1'
#
loop_
_entity.id
_entity.type
_entity.pdbx_description
1 polymer ?
#
loop_
_entity_poly.entity_id
_entity_poly.type
_entity_poly.pdbx_seq_one_letter_code
_entity_poly.pdbx_strand_id
1 'polypeptide(L)'
;MSQKFDEQAIREILRRAEEIHIGAPLEDDTETKAIIKAAEEAGLPRAAVEQALQERLAQVQPTTTPGEFLFAPSADGKLYVAELISSNGATTQVRFLNGSEVPVSTSQTQPANFLPGSKVYANWPSFGWWNCTVISYDKPNRLLRLSDGWGNEKSFPLAEVRVNPPVQANSKFQKDLINLWDNYKMQVVIAVGVGLFVFGIILRNI
;
A
#
# COMPACT_ATOMS: atom_id res chain seq x y z
N MET A 1 -14.54 12.98 47.31
CA MET A 1 -13.39 13.88 47.06
C MET A 1 -13.47 14.31 45.60
N SER A 2 -13.73 15.59 45.35
CA SER A 2 -13.89 16.13 43.98
C SER A 2 -12.51 16.52 43.46
N GLN A 3 -11.97 15.76 42.50
CA GLN A 3 -10.68 16.02 41.88
C GLN A 3 -10.86 17.22 40.93
N LYS A 4 -10.53 18.43 41.42
CA LYS A 4 -10.50 19.64 40.57
C LYS A 4 -9.37 19.45 39.56
N PHE A 5 -9.74 19.16 38.31
CA PHE A 5 -8.80 19.21 37.19
C PHE A 5 -8.30 20.65 37.06
N ASP A 6 -6.98 20.80 37.15
CA ASP A 6 -6.31 22.09 37.00
C ASP A 6 -6.55 22.64 35.59
N GLU A 7 -6.77 23.94 35.46
CA GLU A 7 -7.13 24.59 34.20
C GLU A 7 -6.04 24.39 33.14
N GLN A 8 -4.79 24.26 33.57
CA GLN A 8 -3.66 23.93 32.72
C GLN A 8 -3.74 22.49 32.18
N ALA A 9 -4.18 21.53 33.00
CA ALA A 9 -4.36 20.15 32.57
C ALA A 9 -5.49 20.03 31.53
N ILE A 10 -6.57 20.79 31.68
CA ILE A 10 -7.66 20.84 30.70
C ILE A 10 -7.16 21.43 29.37
N ARG A 11 -6.37 22.50 29.40
CA ARG A 11 -5.79 23.10 28.18
C ARG A 11 -4.79 22.18 27.49
N GLU A 12 -3.98 21.44 28.24
CA GLU A 12 -3.05 20.44 27.70
C GLU A 12 -3.81 19.29 27.01
N ILE A 13 -4.90 18.82 27.63
CA ILE A 13 -5.77 17.77 27.06
C ILE A 13 -6.47 18.26 25.79
N LEU A 14 -6.99 19.49 25.79
CA LEU A 14 -7.64 20.08 24.61
C LEU A 14 -6.64 20.31 23.47
N ARG A 15 -5.45 20.84 23.77
CA ARG A 15 -4.37 21.02 22.78
C ARG A 15 -3.95 19.69 22.15
N ARG A 16 -3.80 18.64 22.96
CA ARG A 16 -3.47 17.30 22.48
C ARG A 16 -4.60 16.67 21.67
N ALA A 17 -5.86 16.92 22.05
CA ALA A 17 -7.02 16.47 21.28
C ALA A 17 -7.10 17.17 19.90
N GLU A 18 -6.75 18.46 19.85
CA GLU A 18 -6.70 19.26 18.62
C GLU A 18 -5.53 18.84 17.70
N GLU A 19 -4.34 18.58 18.27
CA GLU A 19 -3.19 18.03 17.53
C GLU A 19 -3.50 16.66 16.90
N ILE A 20 -4.29 15.80 17.59
CA ILE A 20 -4.75 14.50 17.05
C ILE A 20 -5.79 14.69 15.94
N HIS A 21 -6.65 15.72 16.05
CA HIS A 21 -7.69 15.99 15.06
C HIS A 21 -7.14 16.56 13.74
N ILE A 22 -6.05 17.34 13.80
CA ILE A 22 -5.41 17.97 12.63
C ILE A 22 -4.50 16.99 11.87
N GLY A 23 -4.00 15.94 12.52
CA GLY A 23 -3.05 14.97 11.94
C GLY A 23 -3.67 13.75 11.23
N ALA A 24 -4.99 13.57 11.27
CA ALA A 24 -5.66 12.49 10.55
C ALA A 24 -5.86 12.90 9.08
N PRO A 25 -5.44 12.08 8.09
CA PRO A 25 -5.78 12.35 6.71
C PRO A 25 -7.31 12.26 6.59
N LEU A 26 -7.95 13.40 6.30
CA LEU A 26 -9.34 13.51 5.85
C LEU A 26 -9.50 12.93 4.43
N GLU A 27 -8.90 11.78 4.16
CA GLU A 27 -9.36 10.93 3.07
C GLU A 27 -10.61 10.23 3.60
N ASP A 28 -11.75 10.65 3.04
CA ASP A 28 -12.95 9.84 2.86
C ASP A 28 -14.27 10.30 3.51
N ASP A 29 -14.46 11.62 3.69
CA ASP A 29 -15.77 12.17 4.07
C ASP A 29 -16.79 12.06 2.92
N THR A 30 -16.35 11.91 1.67
CA THR A 30 -17.21 11.77 0.48
C THR A 30 -17.73 10.35 0.27
N GLU A 31 -16.90 9.30 0.35
CA GLU A 31 -17.41 7.93 0.16
C GLU A 31 -18.17 7.46 1.40
N THR A 32 -17.75 7.84 2.61
CA THR A 32 -18.50 7.54 3.85
C THR A 32 -19.91 8.13 3.79
N LYS A 33 -20.09 9.37 3.33
CA LYS A 33 -21.42 9.97 3.12
C LYS A 33 -22.23 9.26 2.04
N ALA A 34 -21.59 8.80 0.96
CA ALA A 34 -22.26 8.04 -0.09
C ALA A 34 -22.76 6.68 0.41
N ILE A 35 -21.96 6.00 1.24
CA ILE A 35 -22.31 4.71 1.86
C ILE A 35 -23.47 4.88 2.85
N ILE A 36 -23.42 5.91 3.72
CA ILE A 36 -24.50 6.20 4.66
C ILE A 36 -25.80 6.46 3.91
N LYS A 37 -25.76 7.28 2.85
CA LYS A 37 -26.94 7.59 2.03
C LYS A 37 -27.51 6.34 1.35
N ALA A 38 -26.65 5.49 0.78
CA ALA A 38 -27.09 4.23 0.16
C ALA A 38 -27.72 3.26 1.18
N ALA A 39 -27.20 3.23 2.42
CA ALA A 39 -27.75 2.42 3.50
C ALA A 39 -29.10 2.96 4.02
N GLU A 40 -29.25 4.28 4.11
CA GLU A 40 -30.54 4.93 4.41
C GLU A 40 -31.58 4.64 3.32
N GLU A 41 -31.20 4.69 2.05
CA GLU A 41 -32.06 4.31 0.91
C GLU A 41 -32.47 2.82 0.96
N ALA A 42 -31.64 1.96 1.55
CA ALA A 42 -31.96 0.56 1.83
C ALA A 42 -32.80 0.35 3.10
N GLY A 43 -33.19 1.43 3.79
CA GLY A 43 -34.01 1.40 5.01
C GLY A 43 -33.24 1.07 6.28
N LEU A 44 -31.90 1.14 6.28
CA LEU A 44 -31.09 0.94 7.48
C LEU A 44 -31.02 2.24 8.30
N PRO A 45 -31.14 2.16 9.64
CA PRO A 45 -31.03 3.33 10.49
C PRO A 45 -29.60 3.87 10.47
N ARG A 46 -29.45 5.15 10.11
CA ARG A 46 -28.17 5.86 10.02
C ARG A 46 -27.25 5.62 11.21
N ALA A 47 -27.77 5.71 12.43
CA ALA A 47 -26.98 5.53 13.65
C ALA A 47 -26.35 4.13 13.75
N ALA A 48 -27.02 3.08 13.26
CA ALA A 48 -26.47 1.73 13.24
C ALA A 48 -25.37 1.59 12.17
N VAL A 49 -25.51 2.28 11.04
CA VAL A 49 -24.52 2.29 9.95
C VAL A 49 -23.27 3.05 10.37
N GLU A 50 -23.43 4.22 10.99
CA GLU A 50 -22.32 5.00 11.56
C GLU A 50 -21.58 4.22 12.65
N GLN A 51 -22.30 3.55 13.55
CA GLN A 51 -21.70 2.69 14.56
C GLN A 51 -20.95 1.50 13.94
N ALA A 52 -21.53 0.82 12.95
CA ALA A 52 -20.88 -0.30 12.26
C ALA A 52 -19.63 0.15 11.48
N LEU A 53 -19.66 1.35 10.87
CA LEU A 53 -18.50 1.97 10.24
C LEU A 53 -17.41 2.26 11.27
N GLN A 54 -17.78 2.82 12.42
CA GLN A 54 -16.86 3.15 13.49
C GLN A 54 -16.22 1.89 14.10
N GLU A 55 -16.98 0.83 14.32
CA GLU A 55 -16.49 -0.47 14.79
C GLU A 55 -15.55 -1.12 13.75
N ARG A 56 -15.89 -1.02 12.47
CA ARG A 56 -15.03 -1.50 11.38
C ARG A 56 -13.71 -0.71 11.30
N LEU A 57 -13.75 0.62 11.42
CA LEU A 57 -12.56 1.46 11.43
C LEU A 57 -11.69 1.20 12.68
N ALA A 58 -12.30 0.95 13.83
CA ALA A 58 -11.59 0.56 15.04
C ALA A 58 -10.93 -0.82 14.92
N GLN A 59 -11.54 -1.76 14.19
CA GLN A 59 -10.97 -3.09 13.89
C GLN A 59 -9.86 -3.06 12.83
N VAL A 60 -9.76 -1.99 12.04
CA VAL A 60 -8.75 -1.84 10.98
C VAL A 60 -7.39 -1.35 11.51
N GLN A 61 -7.23 -1.13 12.82
CA GLN A 61 -5.88 -1.10 13.37
C GLN A 61 -5.36 -2.55 13.43
N PRO A 62 -4.42 -2.96 12.56
CA PRO A 62 -3.81 -4.27 12.71
C PRO A 62 -3.13 -4.26 14.08
N THR A 63 -3.67 -5.01 15.04
CA THR A 63 -2.99 -5.34 16.28
C THR A 63 -1.72 -6.07 15.89
N THR A 64 -0.66 -5.31 15.68
CA THR A 64 0.63 -5.81 15.24
C THR A 64 1.30 -6.32 16.50
N THR A 65 1.31 -7.63 16.69
CA THR A 65 1.80 -8.24 17.91
C THR A 65 3.33 -8.24 17.90
N PRO A 66 4.01 -7.70 18.93
CA PRO A 66 5.47 -7.76 19.01
C PRO A 66 6.00 -9.20 18.82
N GLY A 67 7.08 -9.34 18.04
CA GLY A 67 7.64 -10.63 17.62
C GLY A 67 7.08 -11.18 16.30
N GLU A 68 6.08 -10.53 15.71
CA GLU A 68 5.65 -10.86 14.35
C GLU A 68 6.62 -10.34 13.28
N PHE A 69 6.63 -11.02 12.13
CA PHE A 69 7.39 -10.56 10.98
C PHE A 69 6.57 -9.63 10.11
N LEU A 70 7.21 -8.56 9.66
CA LEU A 70 6.69 -7.59 8.71
C LEU A 70 7.73 -7.33 7.63
N PHE A 71 7.31 -6.80 6.49
CA PHE A 71 8.25 -6.22 5.55
C PHE A 71 8.39 -4.73 5.83
N ALA A 72 9.63 -4.29 6.03
CA ALA A 72 10.01 -2.92 6.32
C ALA A 72 10.96 -2.36 5.25
N PRO A 73 10.87 -1.05 4.95
CA PRO A 73 11.77 -0.40 4.00
C PRO A 73 13.20 -0.37 4.54
N SER A 74 14.14 -0.82 3.72
CA SER A 74 15.57 -0.63 3.92
C SER A 74 16.06 0.61 3.16
N ALA A 75 17.34 0.96 3.34
CA ALA A 75 17.98 2.11 2.72
C ALA A 75 17.99 2.07 1.18
N ASP A 76 17.85 0.89 0.57
CA ASP A 76 17.75 0.68 -0.88
C ASP A 76 16.33 0.89 -1.43
N GLY A 77 15.37 1.26 -0.58
CA GLY A 77 13.97 1.44 -0.95
C GLY A 77 13.23 0.12 -1.21
N LYS A 78 13.81 -1.03 -0.87
CA LYS A 78 13.15 -2.34 -0.95
C LYS A 78 12.63 -2.75 0.42
N LEU A 79 11.61 -3.60 0.42
CA LEU A 79 10.99 -4.08 1.65
C LEU A 79 11.60 -5.44 2.02
N TYR A 80 12.33 -5.50 3.13
CA TYR A 80 12.93 -6.74 3.65
C TYR A 80 12.17 -7.21 4.87
N VAL A 81 12.27 -8.51 5.15
CA VAL A 81 11.68 -9.10 6.35
C VAL A 81 12.39 -8.57 7.60
N ALA A 82 11.59 -8.05 8.53
CA ALA A 82 12.01 -7.58 9.83
C ALA A 82 11.05 -8.06 10.92
N GLU A 83 11.57 -8.22 12.13
CA GLU A 83 10.80 -8.53 13.33
C GLU A 83 10.26 -7.24 13.95
N LEU A 84 9.00 -7.22 14.31
CA LEU A 84 8.37 -6.14 15.03
C LEU A 84 8.84 -6.12 16.49
N ILE A 85 9.49 -5.05 16.93
CA ILE A 85 9.82 -4.86 18.35
C ILE A 85 8.67 -4.14 19.07
N SER A 86 8.24 -3.01 18.52
CA SER A 86 7.17 -2.20 19.10
C SER A 86 6.53 -1.30 18.05
N SER A 87 5.28 -0.89 18.29
CA SER A 87 4.56 0.06 17.45
C SER A 87 3.90 1.10 18.33
N ASN A 88 3.98 2.38 17.95
CA ASN A 88 3.30 3.49 18.61
C ASN A 88 2.21 4.13 17.70
N GLY A 89 1.78 3.41 16.67
CA GLY A 89 0.76 3.83 15.71
C GLY A 89 1.28 4.67 14.54
N ALA A 90 2.19 5.61 14.79
CA ALA A 90 2.82 6.42 13.73
C ALA A 90 4.14 5.80 13.23
N THR A 91 4.90 5.22 14.16
CA THR A 91 6.22 4.64 13.91
C THR A 91 6.29 3.23 14.51
N THR A 92 6.93 2.36 13.77
CA THR A 92 7.16 0.97 14.11
C THR A 92 8.65 0.77 14.29
N GLN A 93 9.07 0.30 15.46
CA GLN A 93 10.45 -0.14 15.69
C GLN A 93 10.60 -1.57 15.18
N VAL A 94 11.51 -1.76 14.23
CA VAL A 94 11.71 -3.05 13.57
C VAL A 94 13.17 -3.48 13.71
N ARG A 95 13.39 -4.78 13.90
CA ARG A 95 14.71 -5.41 13.87
C ARG A 95 14.82 -6.25 12.61
N PHE A 96 15.66 -5.84 11.67
CA PHE A 96 15.98 -6.66 10.51
C PHE A 96 16.74 -7.92 10.93
N LEU A 97 16.60 -8.99 10.16
CA LEU A 97 17.22 -10.28 10.47
C LEU A 97 18.76 -10.26 10.39
N ASN A 98 19.36 -9.21 9.82
CA ASN A 98 20.79 -8.93 9.87
C ASN A 98 21.26 -8.31 11.21
N GLY A 99 20.32 -8.00 12.12
CA GLY A 99 20.57 -7.41 13.44
C GLY A 99 20.41 -5.89 13.53
N SER A 100 20.16 -5.18 12.42
CA SER A 100 19.96 -3.72 12.47
C SER A 100 18.57 -3.36 12.98
N GLU A 101 18.49 -2.40 13.89
CA GLU A 101 17.24 -1.84 14.40
C GLU A 101 17.00 -0.45 13.83
N VAL A 102 15.82 -0.22 13.27
CA VAL A 102 15.48 1.05 12.62
C VAL A 102 14.03 1.42 12.93
N PRO A 103 13.75 2.67 13.30
CA PRO A 103 12.38 3.18 13.34
C PRO A 103 11.89 3.42 11.91
N VAL A 104 10.77 2.80 11.53
CA VAL A 104 10.13 2.97 10.22
C VAL A 104 8.71 3.50 10.38
N SER A 105 8.20 4.24 9.39
CA SER A 105 6.81 4.68 9.40
C SER A 105 5.87 3.48 9.32
N THR A 106 4.85 3.39 10.17
CA THR A 106 3.90 2.28 10.16
C THR A 106 3.18 2.17 8.81
N SER A 107 2.92 3.30 8.14
CA SER A 107 2.32 3.34 6.80
C SER A 107 3.19 2.75 5.69
N GLN A 108 4.50 2.58 5.91
CA GLN A 108 5.43 2.00 4.95
C GLN A 108 5.73 0.53 5.24
N THR A 109 5.19 -0.01 6.34
CA THR A 109 5.32 -1.41 6.69
C THR A 109 4.13 -2.21 6.18
N GLN A 110 4.38 -3.45 5.78
CA GLN A 110 3.32 -4.37 5.38
C GLN A 110 3.49 -5.70 6.16
N PRO A 111 2.40 -6.39 6.53
CA PRO A 111 2.50 -7.69 7.19
C PRO A 111 3.29 -8.69 6.34
N ALA A 112 4.22 -9.44 6.94
CA ALA A 112 4.95 -10.47 6.23
C ALA A 112 4.14 -11.76 6.19
N ASN A 113 3.29 -11.89 5.16
CA ASN A 113 2.52 -13.09 4.95
C ASN A 113 3.18 -13.99 3.90
N PHE A 114 3.53 -15.21 4.30
CA PHE A 114 4.20 -16.20 3.46
C PHE A 114 3.25 -17.33 3.07
N LEU A 115 2.08 -16.96 2.54
CA LEU A 115 1.13 -17.96 2.06
C LEU A 115 1.72 -18.69 0.83
N PRO A 116 1.46 -20.01 0.70
CA PRO A 116 1.72 -20.71 -0.55
C PRO A 116 1.07 -19.99 -1.74
N GLY A 117 1.83 -19.79 -2.81
CA GLY A 117 1.42 -19.04 -4.00
C GLY A 117 1.79 -17.56 -4.00
N SER A 118 2.16 -16.97 -2.86
CA SER A 118 2.61 -15.58 -2.81
C SER A 118 3.91 -15.37 -3.60
N LYS A 119 4.08 -14.17 -4.17
CA LYS A 119 5.27 -13.78 -4.93
C LYS A 119 6.24 -13.01 -4.05
N VAL A 120 7.50 -13.43 -4.06
CA VAL A 120 8.60 -12.80 -3.31
C VAL A 120 9.85 -12.76 -4.16
N TYR A 121 10.81 -11.92 -3.83
CA TYR A 121 12.11 -11.90 -4.49
C TYR A 121 13.17 -12.54 -3.60
N ALA A 122 13.98 -13.42 -4.17
CA ALA A 122 15.13 -14.04 -3.52
C ALA A 122 16.35 -14.02 -4.43
N ASN A 123 17.53 -14.07 -3.85
CA ASN A 123 18.78 -14.09 -4.61
C ASN A 123 19.09 -15.51 -5.14
N TRP A 124 18.64 -15.82 -6.35
CA TRP A 124 18.88 -17.09 -7.00
C TRP A 124 20.30 -17.16 -7.56
N PRO A 125 21.04 -18.28 -7.36
CA PRO A 125 22.45 -18.37 -7.78
C PRO A 125 22.71 -18.04 -9.26
N SER A 126 21.80 -18.43 -10.15
CA SER A 126 21.98 -18.27 -11.60
C SER A 126 21.41 -16.97 -12.17
N PHE A 127 20.52 -16.30 -11.44
CA PHE A 127 19.73 -15.16 -11.96
C PHE A 127 19.84 -13.90 -11.11
N GLY A 128 20.54 -13.96 -9.98
CA GLY A 128 20.49 -12.91 -8.97
C GLY A 128 19.10 -12.80 -8.37
N TRP A 129 18.65 -11.57 -8.10
CA TRP A 129 17.32 -11.32 -7.55
C TRP A 129 16.20 -11.71 -8.53
N TRP A 130 15.54 -12.83 -8.25
CA TRP A 130 14.50 -13.39 -9.10
C TRP A 130 13.12 -13.35 -8.43
N ASN A 131 12.05 -13.26 -9.22
CA ASN A 131 10.69 -13.34 -8.72
C ASN A 131 10.29 -14.80 -8.54
N CYS A 132 10.16 -15.22 -7.29
CA CYS A 132 9.90 -16.59 -6.89
C CYS A 132 8.50 -16.75 -6.30
N THR A 133 7.98 -17.97 -6.38
CA THR A 133 6.69 -18.35 -5.76
C THR A 133 6.95 -19.07 -4.46
N VAL A 134 6.30 -18.66 -3.38
CA VAL A 134 6.34 -19.36 -2.09
C VAL A 134 5.61 -20.69 -2.23
N ILE A 135 6.28 -21.80 -1.91
CA ILE A 135 5.67 -23.15 -1.87
C ILE A 135 5.27 -23.47 -0.45
N SER A 136 6.18 -23.28 0.49
CA SER A 136 5.96 -23.54 1.90
C SER A 136 6.83 -22.65 2.77
N TYR A 137 6.35 -22.41 3.99
CA TYR A 137 7.06 -21.66 5.01
C TYR A 137 7.29 -22.54 6.24
N ASP A 138 8.56 -22.70 6.61
CA ASP A 138 8.98 -23.40 7.81
C ASP A 138 9.30 -22.38 8.93
N LYS A 139 8.29 -22.13 9.78
CA LYS A 139 8.34 -21.14 10.86
C LYS A 139 9.46 -21.37 11.89
N PRO A 140 9.69 -22.59 12.45
CA PRO A 140 10.75 -22.79 13.43
C PRO A 140 12.15 -22.55 12.87
N ASN A 141 12.40 -22.95 11.62
CA ASN A 141 13.72 -22.80 11.00
C ASN A 141 13.91 -21.46 10.27
N ARG A 142 12.85 -20.65 10.13
CA ARG A 142 12.85 -19.39 9.38
C ARG A 142 13.34 -19.59 7.93
N LEU A 143 12.86 -20.67 7.30
CA LEU A 143 13.18 -21.03 5.93
C LEU A 143 11.93 -20.95 5.05
N LEU A 144 12.08 -20.40 3.86
CA LEU A 144 11.07 -20.37 2.80
C LEU A 144 11.49 -21.27 1.66
N ARG A 145 10.64 -22.24 1.32
CA ARG A 145 10.82 -23.01 0.10
C ARG A 145 10.19 -22.25 -1.05
N LEU A 146 11.02 -21.87 -2.01
CA LEU A 146 10.66 -21.04 -3.14
C LEU A 146 10.82 -21.80 -4.45
N SER A 147 9.94 -21.56 -5.41
CA SER A 147 10.05 -22.03 -6.79
C SER A 147 10.39 -20.88 -7.74
N ASP A 148 11.28 -21.14 -8.69
CA ASP A 148 11.61 -20.23 -9.78
C ASP A 148 10.55 -20.16 -10.90
N GLY A 149 9.55 -21.06 -10.86
CA GLY A 149 8.52 -21.18 -11.89
C GLY A 149 8.91 -22.07 -13.08
N TRP A 150 10.13 -22.61 -13.11
CA TRP A 150 10.62 -23.54 -14.13
C TRP A 150 10.89 -24.95 -13.59
N GLY A 151 10.33 -25.24 -12.42
CA GLY A 151 10.44 -26.55 -11.77
C GLY A 151 11.64 -26.69 -10.84
N ASN A 152 12.47 -25.66 -10.65
CA ASN A 152 13.49 -25.69 -9.60
C ASN A 152 12.91 -25.14 -8.30
N GLU A 153 13.25 -25.80 -7.20
CA GLU A 153 12.84 -25.42 -5.87
C GLU A 153 14.06 -25.35 -4.97
N LYS A 154 14.11 -24.31 -4.12
CA LYS A 154 15.19 -24.13 -3.18
C LYS A 154 14.70 -23.42 -1.93
N SER A 155 15.31 -23.78 -0.80
CA SER A 155 15.04 -23.13 0.48
C SER A 155 15.95 -21.92 0.68
N PHE A 156 15.37 -20.80 1.10
CA PHE A 156 16.08 -19.57 1.40
C PHE A 156 15.76 -19.11 2.83
N PRO A 157 16.74 -18.53 3.55
CA PRO A 157 16.46 -17.88 4.83
C PRO A 157 15.59 -16.64 4.61
N LEU A 158 14.71 -16.32 5.55
CA LEU A 158 13.85 -15.13 5.47
C LEU A 158 14.66 -13.82 5.29
N ALA A 159 15.91 -13.79 5.77
CA ALA A 159 16.81 -12.64 5.64
C ALA A 159 17.18 -12.31 4.19
N GLU A 160 17.14 -13.29 3.30
CA GLU A 160 17.46 -13.13 1.87
C GLU A 160 16.21 -12.93 1.01
N VAL A 161 15.05 -12.73 1.64
CA VAL A 161 13.78 -12.53 0.96
C VAL A 161 13.38 -11.07 1.05
N ARG A 162 12.96 -10.52 -0.09
CA ARG A 162 12.47 -9.15 -0.19
C ARG A 162 11.22 -9.07 -1.05
N VAL A 163 10.48 -8.00 -0.87
CA VAL A 163 9.36 -7.63 -1.74
C VAL A 163 9.68 -6.25 -2.31
N ASN A 164 9.46 -6.10 -3.61
CA ASN A 164 9.47 -4.77 -4.20
C ASN A 164 8.19 -4.07 -3.74
N PRO A 165 8.27 -2.87 -3.16
CA PRO A 165 7.05 -2.11 -2.92
C PRO A 165 6.28 -2.02 -4.23
N PRO A 166 4.94 -2.11 -4.21
CA PRO A 166 4.16 -1.85 -5.41
C PRO A 166 4.63 -0.50 -5.93
N VAL A 167 5.13 -0.48 -7.16
CA VAL A 167 5.48 0.78 -7.82
C VAL A 167 4.19 1.58 -7.75
N GLN A 168 4.13 2.61 -6.90
CA GLN A 168 2.99 3.51 -6.89
C GLN A 168 2.85 3.95 -8.34
N ALA A 169 1.70 3.68 -8.94
CA ALA A 169 1.34 4.03 -10.32
C ALA A 169 1.21 5.56 -10.49
N ASN A 170 2.10 6.32 -9.84
CA ASN A 170 2.41 7.71 -10.05
C ASN A 170 3.78 7.82 -10.72
N SER A 171 4.15 6.83 -11.56
CA SER A 171 5.26 7.04 -12.47
C SER A 171 4.83 8.12 -13.46
N LYS A 172 5.45 9.30 -13.34
CA LYS A 172 5.39 10.38 -14.33
C LYS A 172 5.49 9.83 -15.76
N PHE A 173 6.23 8.74 -15.92
CA PHE A 173 6.37 7.94 -17.13
C PHE A 173 5.08 7.35 -17.71
N GLN A 174 4.16 6.80 -16.88
CA GLN A 174 2.85 6.33 -17.37
C GLN A 174 1.95 7.50 -17.79
N LYS A 175 1.94 8.61 -17.03
CA LYS A 175 1.23 9.84 -17.42
C LYS A 175 1.80 10.42 -18.72
N ASP A 176 3.12 10.44 -18.86
CA ASP A 176 3.81 10.90 -20.07
C ASP A 176 3.52 9.98 -21.26
N LEU A 177 3.51 8.65 -21.08
CA LEU A 177 3.14 7.69 -22.12
C LEU A 177 1.68 7.84 -22.58
N ILE A 178 0.74 8.04 -21.65
CA ILE A 178 -0.67 8.29 -21.96
C ILE A 178 -0.83 9.61 -22.71
N ASN A 179 -0.19 10.68 -22.24
CA ASN A 179 -0.21 11.99 -22.92
C ASN A 179 0.43 11.96 -24.32
N LEU A 180 1.49 11.17 -24.50
CA LEU A 180 2.16 11.01 -25.79
C LEU A 180 1.29 10.22 -26.78
N TRP A 181 0.56 9.21 -26.30
CA TRP A 181 -0.43 8.47 -27.09
C TRP A 181 -1.66 9.33 -27.48
N ASP A 182 -2.15 10.18 -26.57
CA ASP A 182 -3.29 11.05 -26.86
C ASP A 182 -2.92 12.17 -27.85
N ASN A 183 -1.71 12.73 -27.74
CA ASN A 183 -1.20 13.68 -28.74
C ASN A 183 -0.99 13.02 -30.12
N TYR A 184 -0.50 11.78 -30.15
CA TYR A 184 -0.30 11.06 -31.41
C TYR A 184 -1.63 10.72 -32.10
N LYS A 185 -2.65 10.29 -31.34
CA LYS A 185 -4.00 10.05 -31.87
C LYS A 185 -4.60 11.31 -32.51
N MET A 186 -4.47 12.46 -31.86
CA MET A 186 -4.96 13.74 -32.38
C MET A 186 -4.30 14.10 -33.72
N GLN A 187 -2.99 13.90 -33.85
CA GLN A 187 -2.29 14.15 -35.12
C GLN A 187 -2.74 13.22 -36.25
N VAL A 188 -2.96 11.93 -35.96
CA VAL A 188 -3.46 10.97 -36.97
C VAL A 188 -4.88 11.33 -37.42
N VAL A 189 -5.76 11.74 -36.50
CA VAL A 189 -7.13 12.18 -36.84
C VAL A 189 -7.12 13.45 -37.70
N ILE A 190 -6.27 14.42 -37.37
CA ILE A 190 -6.11 15.64 -38.19
C ILE A 190 -5.57 15.31 -39.58
N ALA A 191 -4.55 14.45 -39.67
CA ALA A 191 -3.94 14.08 -40.95
C ALA A 191 -4.93 13.34 -41.88
N VAL A 192 -5.72 12.40 -41.34
CA VAL A 192 -6.75 11.70 -42.11
C VAL A 192 -7.88 12.66 -42.50
N GLY A 193 -8.30 13.55 -41.61
CA GLY A 193 -9.33 14.55 -41.89
C GLY A 193 -8.93 15.52 -43.01
N VAL A 194 -7.70 16.05 -42.97
CA VAL A 194 -7.18 16.95 -44.02
C VAL A 194 -7.01 16.20 -45.34
N GLY A 195 -6.52 14.96 -45.32
CA GLY A 195 -6.39 14.13 -46.53
C GLY A 195 -7.73 13.88 -47.21
N LEU A 196 -8.77 13.51 -46.44
CA LEU A 196 -10.12 13.30 -46.97
C LEU A 196 -10.77 14.59 -47.46
N PHE A 197 -10.52 15.73 -46.80
CA PHE A 197 -11.03 17.03 -47.23
C PHE A 197 -10.43 17.47 -48.57
N VAL A 198 -9.11 17.35 -48.73
CA VAL A 198 -8.42 17.69 -49.98
C VAL A 198 -8.86 16.74 -51.11
N PHE A 199 -8.98 15.45 -50.82
CA PHE A 199 -9.46 14.47 -51.80
C PHE A 199 -10.91 14.76 -52.24
N GLY A 200 -11.80 15.15 -51.32
CA GLY A 200 -13.16 15.55 -51.63
C GLY A 200 -13.27 16.81 -52.49
N ILE A 201 -12.36 17.79 -52.30
CA ILE A 201 -12.30 18.99 -53.14
C ILE A 201 -11.84 18.65 -54.57
N ILE A 202 -10.84 17.77 -54.71
CA ILE A 202 -10.35 17.34 -56.02
C ILE A 202 -11.44 16.58 -56.78
N LEU A 203 -12.16 15.66 -56.12
CA LEU A 203 -13.25 14.90 -56.74
C LEU A 203 -14.45 15.76 -57.16
N ARG A 204 -14.66 16.92 -56.53
CA ARG A 204 -15.76 17.83 -56.87
C ARG A 204 -15.43 18.74 -58.06
N ASN A 205 -14.15 18.90 -58.40
CA ASN A 205 -13.66 19.76 -59.48
C ASN A 205 -13.23 18.99 -60.75
N ILE A 206 -13.45 17.67 -60.79
CA ILE A 206 -13.34 16.80 -61.98
C ILE A 206 -14.75 16.47 -62.43
#